data_AF-G8PUP7-F1
#
_entry.id   AF-G8PUP7-F1
#
_cell.length_a   1.000
_cell.length_b   1.000
_cell.length_c   1.000
_cell.angle_alpha   90.00
_cell.angle_beta   90.00
_cell.angle_gamma   90.00
#
_symmetry.space_group_name_H-M   'P 1'
#
loop_
_entity.id
_entity.type
_entity.pdbx_description
1 polymer ?
#
loop_
_entity_poly.entity_id
_entity_poly.type
_entity_poly.pdbx_seq_one_letter_code
_entity_poly.pdbx_strand_id
1 'polypeptide(L)'
;MFTPRNLAVACSTCNGRKNAKAVLTREAMVEYPRSSGAFSIVHPHFDEYEEHINRIGDDIYAPLTPKGTETIKLCELTRFVAERLERGETIEMQQTLSDFYDEINNGSYTPEQSKKLMMLMMKTLKLG
;
A
#
# COMPACT_ATOMS: atom_id res chain seq x y z
N MET A 1 13.17 19.28 21.55
CA MET A 1 14.36 18.38 21.57
C MET A 1 14.03 17.12 20.79
N PHE A 2 14.95 16.65 19.91
CA PHE A 2 14.80 15.38 19.21
C PHE A 2 15.32 14.22 20.07
N THR A 3 14.69 13.07 19.94
CA THR A 3 15.01 11.81 20.59
C THR A 3 14.86 10.68 19.56
N PRO A 4 15.50 9.52 19.75
CA PRO A 4 15.40 8.43 18.77
C PRO A 4 13.95 8.01 18.47
N ARG A 5 13.03 8.17 19.42
CA ARG A 5 11.62 7.77 19.27
C ARG A 5 10.79 8.77 18.47
N ASN A 6 11.16 10.05 18.46
CA ASN A 6 10.44 11.10 17.71
C ASN A 6 11.12 11.49 16.40
N LEU A 7 12.15 10.74 16.01
CA LEU A 7 12.81 10.80 14.72
C LEU A 7 12.63 9.46 14.01
N ALA A 8 12.22 9.49 12.75
CA ALA A 8 12.06 8.30 11.93
C ALA A 8 12.71 8.51 10.57
N VAL A 9 13.30 7.44 10.02
CA VAL A 9 13.81 7.42 8.66
C VAL A 9 12.63 7.32 7.70
N ALA A 10 12.61 8.16 6.68
CA ALA A 10 11.59 8.14 5.66
C ALA A 10 12.22 8.38 4.28
N CYS A 11 11.64 7.80 3.24
CA CYS A 11 11.93 8.15 1.85
C CYS A 11 11.76 9.67 1.66
N SER A 12 12.70 10.33 0.98
CA SER A 12 12.66 11.78 0.75
C SER A 12 11.37 12.22 0.05
N THR A 13 10.91 11.44 -0.93
CA THR A 13 9.66 11.71 -1.65
C THR A 13 8.45 11.52 -0.74
N CYS A 14 8.37 10.43 0.03
CA CYS A 14 7.26 10.21 0.96
C CYS A 14 7.23 11.26 2.07
N ASN A 15 8.39 11.63 2.62
CA ASN A 15 8.51 12.70 3.61
C ASN A 15 8.04 14.04 3.05
N GLY A 16 8.38 14.35 1.79
CA GLY A 16 7.92 15.55 1.09
C GLY A 16 6.40 15.56 0.85
N ARG A 17 5.80 14.41 0.52
CA ARG A 17 4.35 14.29 0.31
C ARG A 17 3.55 14.31 1.60
N LYS A 18 3.99 13.57 2.63
CA LYS A 18 3.38 13.56 3.96
C LYS A 18 3.51 14.94 4.60
N ASN A 19 4.72 15.50 4.61
CA ASN A 19 5.02 16.84 5.13
C ASN A 19 4.41 17.07 6.53
N ALA A 20 3.75 18.22 6.73
CA ALA A 20 3.09 18.62 7.97
C ALA A 20 1.68 18.01 8.15
N LYS A 21 1.21 17.10 7.29
CA LYS A 21 -0.10 16.45 7.46
C LYS A 21 -0.15 15.74 8.82
N ALA A 22 -1.21 15.99 9.58
CA ALA A 22 -1.40 15.42 10.91
C ALA A 22 -1.61 13.91 10.82
N VAL A 23 -0.98 13.17 11.75
CA VAL A 23 -1.04 11.70 11.77
C VAL A 23 -1.37 11.14 13.16
N LEU A 24 -1.62 12.00 14.14
CA LEU A 24 -2.07 11.54 15.45
C LEU A 24 -3.56 11.28 15.41
N THR A 25 -4.00 10.18 16.03
CA THR A 25 -5.42 9.81 16.10
C THR A 25 -6.21 10.63 17.13
N ARG A 26 -5.51 11.38 17.99
CA ARG A 26 -6.10 12.31 18.97
C ARG A 26 -5.32 13.60 18.98
N GLU A 27 -6.05 14.71 18.99
CA GLU A 27 -5.49 16.04 19.17
C GLU A 27 -5.18 16.25 20.66
N ALA A 28 -4.07 16.94 20.97
CA ALA A 28 -3.60 17.26 22.34
C ALA A 28 -3.02 16.10 23.18
N MET A 29 -1.94 15.48 22.71
CA MET A 29 -1.08 14.65 23.58
C MET A 29 -0.01 15.50 24.27
N VAL A 30 0.11 15.37 25.60
CA VAL A 30 1.14 16.05 26.42
C VAL A 30 2.50 15.35 26.26
N GLU A 31 2.49 14.03 26.17
CA GLU A 31 3.69 13.22 25.95
C GLU A 31 3.75 12.67 24.53
N TYR A 32 4.95 12.33 24.07
CA TYR A 32 5.13 11.66 22.79
C TYR A 32 4.49 10.26 22.84
N PRO A 33 3.58 9.92 21.90
CA PRO A 33 2.89 8.65 21.90
C PRO A 33 3.85 7.45 21.77
N ARG A 34 3.50 6.34 22.43
CA ARG A 34 4.34 5.12 22.52
C ARG A 34 3.64 3.85 22.04
N SER A 35 2.58 4.00 21.25
CA SER A 35 1.80 2.87 20.74
C SER A 35 1.39 3.08 19.29
N SER A 36 1.26 1.98 18.57
CA SER A 36 0.80 1.93 17.18
C SER A 36 -0.51 2.72 16.97
N GLY A 37 -1.52 2.49 17.81
CA GLY A 37 -2.86 3.09 17.65
C GLY A 37 -2.92 4.61 17.86
N ALA A 38 -1.84 5.23 18.33
CA ALA A 38 -1.75 6.69 18.41
C ALA A 38 -1.50 7.35 17.04
N PHE A 39 -1.11 6.58 16.02
CA PHE A 39 -0.80 7.05 14.68
C PHE A 39 -1.79 6.49 13.66
N SER A 40 -2.30 7.36 12.78
CA SER A 40 -3.20 6.98 11.69
C SER A 40 -2.47 6.34 10.49
N ILE A 41 -1.15 6.51 10.42
CA ILE A 41 -0.27 5.91 9.42
C ILE A 41 0.67 4.91 10.05
N VAL A 42 1.21 3.98 9.25
CA VAL A 42 2.25 3.02 9.64
C VAL A 42 3.45 3.79 10.20
N HIS A 43 3.79 3.51 11.46
CA HIS A 43 4.83 4.18 12.21
C HIS A 43 6.06 3.26 12.33
N PRO A 44 7.25 3.68 11.84
CA PRO A 44 8.42 2.80 11.75
C PRO A 44 8.92 2.19 13.08
N HIS A 45 8.56 2.79 14.21
CA HIS A 45 8.95 2.27 15.55
C HIS A 45 7.89 1.38 16.20
N PHE A 46 6.65 1.37 15.71
CA PHE A 46 5.53 0.74 16.42
C PHE A 46 4.72 -0.21 15.55
N ASP A 47 5.01 -0.30 14.26
CA ASP A 47 4.30 -1.12 13.30
C ASP A 47 5.29 -1.86 12.41
N GLU A 48 4.96 -3.11 12.07
CA GLU A 48 5.62 -3.85 11.00
C GLU A 48 4.97 -3.44 9.67
N TYR A 49 5.75 -2.92 8.73
CA TYR A 49 5.20 -2.29 7.50
C TYR A 49 4.41 -3.29 6.66
N GLU A 50 4.95 -4.50 6.53
CA GLU A 50 4.42 -5.60 5.72
C GLU A 50 3.10 -6.16 6.26
N GLU A 51 2.77 -5.93 7.53
CA GLU A 51 1.45 -6.27 8.09
C GLU A 51 0.35 -5.30 7.63
N HIS A 52 0.74 -4.10 7.18
CA HIS A 52 -0.20 -3.04 6.81
C HIS A 52 -0.25 -2.76 5.31
N ILE A 53 0.86 -2.94 4.59
CA ILE A 53 0.98 -2.67 3.17
C ILE A 53 1.76 -3.80 2.50
N ASN A 54 1.16 -4.39 1.48
CA ASN A 54 1.86 -5.30 0.57
C ASN A 54 2.41 -4.51 -0.63
N ARG A 55 3.70 -4.69 -0.94
CA ARG A 55 4.34 -4.09 -2.11
C ARG A 55 4.37 -5.13 -3.24
N ILE A 56 3.73 -4.82 -4.36
CA ILE A 56 3.63 -5.69 -5.54
C ILE A 56 4.52 -5.12 -6.63
N GLY A 57 5.57 -5.84 -7.02
CA GLY A 57 6.61 -5.30 -7.88
C GLY A 57 7.24 -4.05 -7.27
N ASP A 58 7.52 -3.04 -8.10
CA ASP A 58 8.25 -1.85 -7.64
C ASP A 58 7.40 -0.65 -7.22
N ASP A 59 6.22 -0.51 -7.82
CA ASP A 59 5.48 0.75 -7.77
C ASP A 59 4.07 0.60 -7.17
N ILE A 60 3.59 -0.63 -6.99
CA ILE A 60 2.23 -0.90 -6.51
C ILE A 60 2.27 -1.14 -5.01
N TYR A 61 1.45 -0.37 -4.29
CA TYR A 61 1.26 -0.48 -2.84
C TYR A 61 -0.20 -0.85 -2.59
N ALA A 62 -0.44 -2.05 -2.08
CA ALA A 62 -1.76 -2.56 -1.76
C ALA A 62 -1.99 -2.51 -0.24
N PRO A 63 -3.06 -1.86 0.25
CA PRO A 63 -3.35 -1.84 1.69
C PRO A 63 -3.85 -3.20 2.16
N LEU A 64 -3.33 -3.67 3.29
CA LEU A 64 -3.83 -4.84 4.03
C LEU A 64 -4.73 -4.43 5.21
N THR A 65 -4.62 -3.17 5.65
CA THR A 65 -5.34 -2.64 6.81
C THR A 65 -5.79 -1.18 6.57
N PRO A 66 -6.73 -0.65 7.38
CA PRO A 66 -7.12 0.77 7.31
C PRO A 66 -5.94 1.73 7.49
N LYS A 67 -4.98 1.36 8.34
CA LYS A 67 -3.75 2.14 8.59
C LYS A 67 -2.83 2.16 7.35
N GLY A 68 -2.75 1.04 6.64
CA GLY A 68 -2.10 0.96 5.33
C GLY A 68 -2.76 1.85 4.29
N THR A 69 -4.10 1.84 4.22
CA THR A 69 -4.86 2.72 3.31
C THR A 69 -4.56 4.19 3.57
N GLU A 70 -4.59 4.62 4.84
CA GLU A 70 -4.32 6.01 5.20
C GLU A 70 -2.87 6.40 4.91
N THR A 71 -1.92 5.49 5.12
CA THR A 71 -0.50 5.69 4.75
C THR A 71 -0.32 5.89 3.25
N ILE A 72 -0.92 5.01 2.43
CA ILE A 72 -0.88 5.11 0.95
C ILE A 72 -1.45 6.44 0.49
N LYS A 73 -2.58 6.87 1.08
CA LYS A 73 -3.24 8.13 0.75
C LYS A 73 -2.40 9.34 1.15
N LEU A 74 -1.93 9.42 2.40
CA LEU A 74 -1.22 10.59 2.92
C LEU A 74 0.15 10.79 2.25
N CYS A 75 0.84 9.68 1.99
CA CYS A 75 2.12 9.66 1.29
C CYS A 75 1.96 9.65 -0.25
N GLU A 76 0.73 9.63 -0.77
CA GLU A 76 0.39 9.63 -2.21
C GLU A 76 1.06 8.48 -3.00
N LEU A 77 1.17 7.29 -2.41
CA LEU A 77 1.98 6.18 -2.98
C LEU A 77 1.46 5.69 -4.35
N THR A 78 0.18 5.91 -4.67
CA THR A 78 -0.39 5.61 -6.00
C THR A 78 0.26 6.40 -7.14
N ARG A 79 0.93 7.52 -6.85
CA ARG A 79 1.63 8.32 -7.85
C ARG A 79 2.73 7.55 -8.57
N PHE A 80 3.37 6.57 -7.93
CA PHE A 80 4.48 5.84 -8.55
C PHE A 80 3.99 5.04 -9.77
N VAL A 81 2.84 4.39 -9.64
CA VAL A 81 2.13 3.76 -10.77
C VAL A 81 1.74 4.80 -11.81
N ALA A 82 1.17 5.94 -11.40
CA ALA A 82 0.75 6.98 -12.34
C ALA A 82 1.93 7.54 -13.16
N GLU A 83 3.03 7.91 -12.50
CA GLU A 83 4.26 8.42 -13.13
C GLU A 83 4.87 7.40 -14.09
N ARG A 84 4.81 6.10 -13.74
CA ARG A 84 5.28 5.02 -14.61
C ARG A 84 4.41 4.87 -15.87
N LEU A 85 3.09 4.92 -15.71
CA LEU A 85 2.16 4.90 -16.84
C LEU A 85 2.32 6.13 -17.75
N GLU A 86 2.58 7.31 -17.18
CA GLU A 86 2.87 8.54 -17.94
C GLU A 86 4.16 8.43 -18.77
N ARG A 87 5.15 7.66 -18.30
CA ARG A 87 6.37 7.34 -19.06
C ARG A 87 6.14 6.30 -20.16
N GLY A 88 4.93 5.74 -20.28
CA GLY A 88 4.59 4.70 -21.25
C GLY A 88 5.17 3.32 -20.89
N GLU A 89 5.59 3.12 -19.65
CA GLU A 89 6.12 1.84 -19.20
C GLU A 89 4.99 0.85 -18.93
N THR A 90 5.15 -0.39 -19.41
CA THR A 90 4.20 -1.46 -19.14
C THR A 90 4.34 -1.95 -17.71
N ILE A 91 3.20 -2.15 -17.03
CA ILE A 91 3.15 -2.81 -15.73
C ILE A 91 2.84 -4.28 -16.02
N GLU A 92 3.89 -5.10 -16.02
CA GLU A 92 3.73 -6.55 -16.11
C GLU A 92 3.06 -7.04 -14.82
N MET A 93 1.75 -7.26 -14.90
CA MET A 93 0.95 -7.81 -13.80
C MET A 93 1.17 -9.33 -13.68
N GLN A 94 2.38 -9.81 -13.93
CA GLN A 94 2.67 -11.24 -14.12
C GLN A 94 2.72 -12.03 -12.80
N GLN A 95 3.15 -11.41 -11.70
CA GLN A 95 3.13 -12.06 -10.38
C GLN A 95 1.70 -12.18 -9.85
N THR A 96 0.91 -11.11 -9.94
CA THR A 96 -0.49 -11.13 -9.49
C THR A 96 -1.35 -12.06 -10.32
N LEU A 97 -1.13 -12.18 -11.64
CA LEU A 97 -1.88 -13.11 -12.47
C LEU A 97 -1.54 -14.57 -12.15
N SER A 98 -0.27 -14.87 -11.85
CA SER A 98 0.21 -16.19 -11.40
C SER A 98 -0.43 -16.58 -10.06
N ASP A 99 -0.26 -15.75 -9.04
CA ASP A 99 -0.78 -16.00 -7.69
C ASP A 99 -2.31 -16.15 -7.71
N PHE A 100 -2.98 -15.36 -8.54
CA PHE A 100 -4.43 -15.40 -8.70
C PHE A 100 -4.91 -16.60 -9.51
N TYR A 101 -4.15 -17.05 -10.51
CA TYR A 101 -4.42 -18.29 -11.23
C TYR A 101 -4.28 -19.50 -10.30
N ASP A 102 -3.29 -19.48 -9.41
CA ASP A 102 -3.09 -20.50 -8.39
C ASP A 102 -4.24 -20.51 -7.37
N GLU A 103 -4.72 -19.35 -6.89
CA GLU A 103 -5.90 -19.30 -6.00
C GLU A 103 -7.19 -19.80 -6.67
N ILE A 104 -7.40 -19.48 -7.96
CA ILE A 104 -8.54 -20.00 -8.74
C ILE A 104 -8.47 -21.53 -8.81
N ASN A 105 -7.29 -22.08 -9.10
CA ASN A 105 -7.10 -23.52 -9.27
C ASN A 105 -7.09 -24.28 -7.94
N ASN A 106 -6.72 -23.63 -6.84
CA ASN A 106 -6.72 -24.23 -5.51
C ASN A 106 -8.11 -24.23 -4.84
N GLY A 107 -9.16 -23.82 -5.56
CA GLY A 107 -10.55 -23.91 -5.10
C GLY A 107 -10.97 -22.85 -4.08
N SER A 108 -10.18 -21.78 -3.91
CA SER A 108 -10.51 -20.66 -3.01
C SER A 108 -11.72 -19.85 -3.49
N TYR A 109 -12.15 -20.04 -4.74
CA TYR A 109 -13.29 -19.35 -5.36
C TYR A 109 -14.36 -20.33 -5.81
N THR A 110 -15.63 -19.90 -5.72
CA THR A 110 -16.74 -20.66 -6.30
C THR A 110 -16.66 -20.66 -7.83
N PRO A 111 -17.23 -21.66 -8.53
CA PRO A 111 -17.18 -21.74 -10.00
C PRO A 111 -17.66 -20.47 -10.72
N GLU A 112 -18.69 -19.81 -10.18
CA GLU A 112 -19.23 -18.57 -10.74
C GLU A 112 -18.28 -17.38 -10.56
N GLN A 113 -17.61 -17.30 -9.41
CA GLN A 113 -16.58 -16.30 -9.15
C GLN A 113 -15.38 -16.52 -10.07
N SER A 114 -14.86 -17.75 -10.15
CA SER A 114 -13.76 -18.11 -11.04
C SER A 114 -14.06 -17.73 -12.50
N LYS A 115 -15.28 -18.03 -12.99
CA LYS A 115 -15.71 -17.70 -14.35
C LYS A 115 -15.77 -16.19 -14.62
N LYS A 116 -16.36 -15.41 -13.71
CA LYS A 116 -16.46 -13.94 -13.85
C LYS A 116 -15.07 -13.30 -13.87
N LEU A 117 -14.16 -13.87 -13.10
CA LEU A 117 -12.81 -13.39 -12.88
C LEU A 117 -11.88 -13.72 -14.06
N MET A 118 -11.94 -14.94 -14.60
CA MET A 118 -11.30 -15.31 -15.87
C MET A 118 -11.72 -14.37 -17.01
N MET A 119 -13.01 -14.05 -17.06
CA MET A 119 -13.58 -13.17 -18.09
C MET A 119 -13.08 -11.71 -17.95
N LEU A 120 -12.75 -11.26 -16.74
CA LEU A 120 -12.12 -9.96 -16.48
C LEU A 120 -10.64 -9.97 -16.92
N MET A 121 -9.89 -11.02 -16.58
CA MET A 121 -8.49 -11.21 -17.00
C MET A 121 -8.35 -11.23 -18.53
N MET A 122 -9.24 -11.94 -19.23
CA MET A 122 -9.24 -11.99 -20.69
C MET A 122 -9.58 -10.63 -21.35
N LYS A 123 -10.23 -9.72 -20.62
CA LYS A 123 -10.52 -8.35 -21.11
C LYS A 123 -9.34 -7.41 -20.88
N THR A 124 -8.64 -7.54 -19.76
CA THR A 124 -7.45 -6.73 -19.45
C THR A 124 -6.22 -7.15 -20.24
N LEU A 125 -6.12 -8.42 -20.65
CA LEU A 125 -5.04 -8.93 -21.52
C LEU A 125 -5.24 -8.62 -23.02
N LYS A 126 -6.33 -7.94 -23.42
CA LYS A 126 -6.59 -7.52 -24.81
C LYS A 126 -6.07 -6.10 -25.13
N LEU A 127 -5.01 -5.66 -24.45
CA LEU A 127 -4.22 -4.49 -24.87
C LEU A 127 -2.83 -5.00 -25.25
N GLY A 128 -2.72 -5.38 -26.53
CA GLY A 128 -1.56 -5.96 -27.19
C GLY A 128 -1.97 -6.51 -28.53
#